data_AF-A0A537RBC3-F1
#
_entry.id   AF-A0A537RBC3-F1
#
_cell.length_a   1.000
_cell.length_b   1.000
_cell.length_c   1.000
_cell.angle_alpha   90.00
_cell.angle_beta   90.00
_cell.angle_gamma   90.00
#
_symmetry.space_group_name_H-M   'P 1'
#
loop_
_entity.id
_entity.type
_entity.pdbx_description
1 polymer ?
#
loop_
_entity_poly.entity_id
_entity_poly.type
_entity_poly.pdbx_seq_one_letter_code
_entity_poly.pdbx_strand_id
1 'polypeptide(L)'
;MGVRLAALLYRCERLGRATARTGADRREHDRGATGDRAADATDYVCISEMIPGFARREEAWELARASFVLPPNPVIVEIGAFMGSGTILLAGARKLRGSGRVHAVDPFDGSGEPFSVPVYQRMLTEAGGGSLREHFEENIRTAGLANWVEVHQGRAAEAVKTWTTPLDLICFDADQSRAGVREAYDNWAPFLKPGGIVIVHNSAMGHRPEQDGSRVLVEEEVRPPRYSDTRLVHSMTVARKAGTPAPRIFSYWDKPDLTPVQQTLDDWQSHFPDFTIFGDPDVEPIIEECFPQHRELFGQIQIPTCKSDLALLLLLYRHGGLYVDCHCGVRDPEATREVLASLDRWELILYDKNRREAPRLNSEIYPLNSVLFARPRCPMIF
;
A
#
# COMPACT_ATOMS: atom_id res chain seq x y z
N MET A 1 -22.64 -8.81 -13.21
CA MET A 1 -21.26 -8.34 -12.94
C MET A 1 -20.20 -9.03 -13.81
N GLY A 2 -20.29 -10.34 -14.09
CA GLY A 2 -19.26 -11.09 -14.85
C GLY A 2 -19.00 -10.68 -16.31
N VAL A 3 -20.02 -10.23 -17.05
CA VAL A 3 -19.87 -9.87 -18.48
C VAL A 3 -19.01 -8.61 -18.68
N ARG A 4 -19.07 -7.64 -17.77
CA ARG A 4 -18.30 -6.38 -17.86
C ARG A 4 -16.82 -6.57 -17.52
N LEU A 5 -16.50 -7.44 -16.56
CA LEU A 5 -15.11 -7.78 -16.22
C LEU A 5 -14.44 -8.58 -17.35
N ALA A 6 -15.15 -9.52 -17.97
CA ALA A 6 -14.63 -10.29 -19.10
C ALA A 6 -14.31 -9.38 -20.30
N ALA A 7 -15.15 -8.37 -20.60
CA ALA A 7 -14.86 -7.42 -21.68
C ALA A 7 -13.64 -6.53 -21.40
N LEU A 8 -13.45 -6.11 -20.14
CA LEU A 8 -12.29 -5.34 -19.69
C LEU A 8 -11.00 -6.16 -19.80
N LEU A 9 -10.99 -7.38 -19.26
CA LEU A 9 -9.85 -8.29 -19.30
C LEU A 9 -9.50 -8.74 -20.73
N TYR A 10 -10.52 -9.08 -21.53
CA TYR A 10 -10.35 -9.49 -22.93
C TYR A 10 -9.75 -8.40 -23.81
N ARG A 11 -10.09 -7.11 -23.59
CA ARG A 11 -9.50 -6.00 -24.35
C ARG A 11 -8.05 -5.72 -23.95
N CYS A 12 -7.70 -5.81 -22.65
CA CYS A 12 -6.31 -5.71 -22.19
C CYS A 12 -5.43 -6.79 -22.85
N GLU A 13 -5.89 -8.04 -22.87
CA GLU A 13 -5.16 -9.15 -23.50
C GLU A 13 -4.98 -8.97 -25.02
N ARG A 14 -6.00 -8.41 -25.70
CA ARG A 14 -5.93 -8.20 -27.15
C ARG A 14 -5.04 -7.02 -27.53
N LEU A 15 -5.01 -5.94 -26.75
CA LEU A 15 -4.09 -4.82 -26.96
C LEU A 15 -2.64 -5.21 -26.67
N GLY A 16 -2.40 -6.01 -25.62
CA GLY A 16 -1.09 -6.61 -25.34
C GLY A 16 -0.57 -7.56 -26.42
N ARG A 17 -1.45 -8.07 -27.30
CA ARG A 17 -1.08 -8.90 -28.47
C ARG A 17 -1.06 -8.11 -29.80
N ALA A 18 -1.52 -6.87 -29.84
CA ALA A 18 -1.72 -6.11 -31.09
C ALA A 18 -0.53 -5.24 -31.52
N THR A 19 0.64 -5.34 -30.87
CA THR A 19 1.90 -4.76 -31.36
C THR A 19 2.59 -5.68 -32.36
N ALA A 20 1.86 -6.12 -33.39
CA ALA A 20 2.42 -6.66 -34.64
C ALA A 20 1.27 -6.92 -35.63
N ARG A 21 0.80 -5.87 -36.32
CA ARG A 21 0.33 -5.92 -37.72
C ARG A 21 -0.26 -4.56 -38.12
N THR A 22 0.33 -4.02 -39.19
CA THR A 22 -0.10 -2.85 -39.93
C THR A 22 -1.36 -3.14 -40.75
N GLY A 23 -2.14 -2.09 -40.98
CA GLY A 23 -2.86 -1.89 -42.25
C GLY A 23 -4.29 -2.43 -42.34
N ALA A 24 -5.22 -1.50 -42.47
CA ALA A 24 -6.50 -1.59 -43.18
C ALA A 24 -7.45 -2.75 -42.85
N ASP A 25 -8.56 -2.42 -42.20
CA ASP A 25 -9.91 -2.56 -42.80
C ASP A 25 -10.98 -2.36 -41.72
N ARG A 26 -11.64 -1.19 -41.70
CA ARG A 26 -12.89 -0.97 -40.95
C ARG A 26 -13.67 0.18 -41.59
N ARG A 27 -14.52 -0.15 -42.56
CA ARG A 27 -15.77 0.59 -42.79
C ARG A 27 -16.90 -0.42 -42.93
N GLU A 28 -18.07 0.01 -42.49
CA GLU A 28 -19.37 -0.67 -42.57
C GLU A 28 -19.65 -1.78 -41.56
N HIS A 29 -20.20 -1.41 -40.41
CA HIS A 29 -21.63 -1.62 -40.17
C HIS A 29 -22.07 -0.86 -38.92
N ASP A 30 -23.37 -0.59 -38.85
CA ASP A 30 -24.13 -0.17 -37.67
C ASP A 30 -24.40 1.34 -37.50
N ARG A 31 -25.25 1.86 -38.40
CA ARG A 31 -26.15 2.98 -38.09
C ARG A 31 -27.50 2.38 -37.69
N GLY A 32 -27.77 2.26 -36.39
CA GLY A 32 -29.10 1.83 -35.95
C GLY A 32 -29.26 1.40 -34.49
N ALA A 33 -28.97 2.27 -33.51
CA ALA A 33 -29.53 2.16 -32.16
C ALA A 33 -29.27 3.44 -31.35
N THR A 34 -30.17 4.43 -31.42
CA THR A 34 -30.25 5.51 -30.41
C THR A 34 -31.09 5.01 -29.25
N GLY A 35 -30.52 4.12 -28.45
CA GLY A 35 -30.96 3.78 -27.10
C GLY A 35 -29.79 4.11 -26.17
N ASP A 36 -30.08 4.76 -25.04
CA ASP A 36 -29.06 5.25 -24.10
C ASP A 36 -28.22 4.06 -23.57
N ARG A 37 -27.07 3.82 -24.21
CA ARG A 37 -26.19 2.71 -23.86
C ARG A 37 -25.56 3.03 -22.50
N ALA A 38 -25.75 2.12 -21.54
CA ALA A 38 -25.07 2.24 -20.26
C ALA A 38 -23.55 2.34 -20.49
N ALA A 39 -22.94 3.40 -19.96
CA ALA A 39 -21.51 3.62 -20.08
C ALA A 39 -20.71 2.39 -19.64
N ASP A 40 -19.60 2.12 -20.34
CA ASP A 40 -18.63 1.09 -19.98
C ASP A 40 -17.21 1.68 -19.83
N ALA A 41 -16.24 0.84 -19.46
CA ALA A 41 -14.88 1.30 -19.17
C ALA A 41 -14.20 1.94 -20.39
N THR A 42 -14.58 1.54 -21.61
CA THR A 42 -14.06 2.11 -22.86
C THR A 42 -14.41 3.59 -22.97
N ASP A 43 -15.60 3.99 -22.51
CA ASP A 43 -16.04 5.38 -22.62
C ASP A 43 -15.14 6.29 -21.79
N TYR A 44 -14.80 5.89 -20.56
CA TYR A 44 -13.89 6.67 -19.70
C TYR A 44 -12.44 6.65 -20.19
N VAL A 45 -11.99 5.57 -20.83
CA VAL A 45 -10.67 5.56 -21.50
C VAL A 45 -10.65 6.57 -22.65
N CYS A 46 -11.67 6.58 -23.50
CA CYS A 46 -11.76 7.55 -24.60
C CYS A 46 -11.86 8.99 -24.08
N ILE A 47 -12.64 9.25 -23.03
CA ILE A 47 -12.72 10.59 -22.41
C ILE A 47 -11.35 11.00 -21.84
N SER A 48 -10.66 10.09 -21.13
CA SER A 48 -9.33 10.35 -20.57
C SER A 48 -8.30 10.72 -21.65
N GLU A 49 -8.36 10.07 -22.82
CA GLU A 49 -7.47 10.36 -23.95
C GLU A 49 -7.68 11.75 -24.57
N MET A 50 -8.85 12.37 -24.36
CA MET A 50 -9.15 13.73 -24.81
C MET A 50 -8.64 14.83 -23.85
N ILE A 51 -8.19 14.44 -22.66
CA ILE A 51 -7.75 15.36 -21.61
C ILE A 51 -6.22 15.32 -21.53
N PRO A 52 -5.52 16.47 -21.47
CA PRO A 52 -4.08 16.49 -21.26
C PRO A 52 -3.65 15.66 -20.05
N GLY A 53 -2.71 14.75 -20.26
CA GLY A 53 -2.27 13.77 -19.26
C GLY A 53 -1.29 12.75 -19.83
N PHE A 54 -0.72 11.92 -18.97
CA PHE A 54 0.44 11.07 -19.29
C PHE A 54 0.11 9.58 -19.36
N ALA A 55 -0.78 9.07 -18.50
CA ALA A 55 -1.18 7.66 -18.52
C ALA A 55 -2.01 7.34 -19.78
N ARG A 56 -1.47 6.50 -20.66
CA ARG A 56 -2.08 6.15 -21.95
C ARG A 56 -2.09 4.65 -22.20
N ARG A 57 -2.91 4.22 -23.16
CA ARG A 57 -2.94 2.83 -23.65
C ARG A 57 -3.05 1.81 -22.50
N GLU A 58 -2.07 0.92 -22.35
CA GLU A 58 -2.05 -0.14 -21.35
C GLU A 58 -2.11 0.41 -19.92
N GLU A 59 -1.47 1.55 -19.65
CA GLU A 59 -1.50 2.20 -18.33
C GLU A 59 -2.90 2.74 -18.00
N ALA A 60 -3.58 3.33 -18.99
CA ALA A 60 -4.92 3.85 -18.82
C ALA A 60 -5.92 2.73 -18.47
N TRP A 61 -5.84 1.62 -19.20
CA TRP A 61 -6.62 0.42 -18.90
C TRP A 61 -6.28 -0.18 -17.54
N GLU A 62 -5.01 -0.11 -17.15
CA GLU A 62 -4.56 -0.61 -15.86
C GLU A 62 -5.12 0.19 -14.68
N LEU A 63 -5.11 1.53 -14.75
CA LEU A 63 -5.74 2.38 -13.73
C LEU A 63 -7.23 2.03 -13.58
N ALA A 64 -7.95 1.95 -14.70
CA ALA A 64 -9.35 1.57 -14.71
C ALA A 64 -9.57 0.17 -14.10
N ARG A 65 -8.73 -0.80 -14.44
CA ARG A 65 -8.81 -2.18 -13.93
C ARG A 65 -8.48 -2.28 -12.45
N ALA A 66 -7.39 -1.67 -12.01
CA ALA A 66 -6.93 -1.68 -10.62
C ALA A 66 -7.99 -1.10 -9.69
N SER A 67 -8.62 0.01 -10.09
CA SER A 67 -9.84 0.49 -9.46
C SER A 67 -10.94 -0.56 -9.56
N PHE A 68 -11.34 -0.99 -10.76
CA PHE A 68 -12.49 -1.88 -11.02
C PHE A 68 -12.52 -3.13 -10.16
N VAL A 69 -11.38 -3.76 -9.86
CA VAL A 69 -11.32 -5.03 -9.11
C VAL A 69 -11.47 -4.90 -7.59
N LEU A 70 -11.41 -3.68 -7.03
CA LEU A 70 -11.55 -3.46 -5.59
C LEU A 70 -12.94 -3.89 -5.05
N PRO A 71 -13.05 -4.20 -3.74
CA PRO A 71 -14.34 -4.46 -3.09
C PRO A 71 -15.28 -3.25 -3.17
N PRO A 72 -16.55 -3.36 -2.77
CA PRO A 72 -17.45 -2.21 -2.64
C PRO A 72 -16.92 -1.16 -1.65
N ASN A 73 -17.25 0.11 -1.90
CA ASN A 73 -16.86 1.26 -1.05
C ASN A 73 -15.36 1.40 -0.76
N PRO A 74 -14.45 1.21 -1.73
CA PRO A 74 -13.04 1.40 -1.46
C PRO A 74 -12.69 2.88 -1.33
N VAL A 75 -11.61 3.14 -0.61
CA VAL A 75 -10.97 4.44 -0.52
C VAL A 75 -9.77 4.43 -1.46
N ILE A 76 -9.82 5.27 -2.49
CA ILE A 76 -8.77 5.38 -3.52
C ILE A 76 -8.16 6.79 -3.42
N VAL A 77 -6.84 6.89 -3.37
CA VAL A 77 -6.12 8.17 -3.43
C VAL A 77 -5.26 8.23 -4.69
N GLU A 78 -5.30 9.36 -5.38
CA GLU A 78 -4.40 9.71 -6.48
C GLU A 78 -3.60 10.96 -6.06
N ILE A 79 -2.28 10.85 -6.06
CA ILE A 79 -1.36 11.96 -5.78
C ILE A 79 -0.79 12.44 -7.11
N GLY A 80 -1.08 13.68 -7.48
CA GLY A 80 -0.84 14.22 -8.81
C GLY A 80 -2.03 13.94 -9.71
N ALA A 81 -3.00 14.84 -9.73
CA ALA A 81 -4.25 14.69 -10.47
C ALA A 81 -4.30 15.55 -11.74
N PHE A 82 -3.51 16.63 -11.80
CA PHE A 82 -3.41 17.55 -12.93
C PHE A 82 -4.78 17.97 -13.48
N MET A 83 -5.09 17.71 -14.76
CA MET A 83 -6.39 18.01 -15.37
C MET A 83 -7.41 16.86 -15.30
N GLY A 84 -7.10 15.77 -14.56
CA GLY A 84 -8.05 14.71 -14.23
C GLY A 84 -8.08 13.52 -15.20
N SER A 85 -7.10 13.41 -16.10
CA SER A 85 -7.01 12.29 -17.05
C SER A 85 -6.94 10.93 -16.32
N GLY A 86 -6.04 10.80 -15.33
CA GLY A 86 -5.93 9.59 -14.50
C GLY A 86 -7.17 9.37 -13.62
N THR A 87 -7.63 10.44 -12.96
CA THR A 87 -8.79 10.44 -12.08
C THR A 87 -10.05 9.89 -12.76
N ILE A 88 -10.31 10.25 -14.02
CA ILE A 88 -11.47 9.76 -14.78
C ILE A 88 -11.45 8.25 -14.97
N LEU A 89 -10.27 7.65 -15.14
CA LEU A 89 -10.13 6.19 -15.27
C LEU A 89 -10.48 5.50 -13.95
N LEU A 90 -9.95 6.03 -12.84
CA LEU A 90 -10.20 5.51 -11.49
C LEU A 90 -11.68 5.68 -11.08
N ALA A 91 -12.23 6.87 -11.26
CA ALA A 91 -13.58 7.24 -10.84
C ALA A 91 -14.66 6.67 -11.78
N GLY A 92 -14.38 6.61 -13.08
CA GLY A 92 -15.22 5.92 -14.05
C GLY A 92 -15.44 4.46 -13.67
N ALA A 93 -14.38 3.76 -13.28
CA ALA A 93 -14.48 2.40 -12.77
C ALA A 93 -15.30 2.30 -11.46
N ARG A 94 -15.24 3.29 -10.55
CA ARG A 94 -16.11 3.34 -9.36
C ARG A 94 -17.57 3.52 -9.73
N LYS A 95 -17.88 4.43 -10.66
CA LYS A 95 -19.24 4.65 -11.18
C LYS A 95 -19.83 3.38 -11.78
N LEU A 96 -19.05 2.62 -12.55
CA LEU A 96 -19.47 1.34 -13.11
C LEU A 96 -19.73 0.27 -12.05
N ARG A 97 -19.04 0.34 -10.90
CA ARG A 97 -19.22 -0.56 -9.74
C ARG A 97 -20.30 -0.09 -8.78
N GLY A 98 -20.79 1.14 -8.91
CA GLY A 98 -21.86 1.69 -8.07
C GLY A 98 -21.43 2.05 -6.65
N SER A 99 -20.13 2.07 -6.33
CA SER A 99 -19.63 2.39 -4.99
C SER A 99 -18.16 2.85 -4.99
N GLY A 100 -17.76 3.56 -3.93
CA GLY A 100 -16.42 4.10 -3.75
C GLY A 100 -16.20 5.48 -4.36
N ARG A 101 -15.22 6.22 -3.83
CA ARG A 101 -14.81 7.52 -4.35
C ARG A 101 -13.30 7.57 -4.54
N VAL A 102 -12.86 8.44 -5.45
CA VAL A 102 -11.46 8.75 -5.68
C VAL A 102 -11.14 10.09 -5.04
N HIS A 103 -10.14 10.12 -4.18
CA HIS A 103 -9.60 11.33 -3.57
C HIS A 103 -8.41 11.80 -4.41
N ALA A 104 -8.61 12.89 -5.15
CA ALA A 104 -7.60 13.51 -5.99
C ALA A 104 -6.84 14.57 -5.18
N VAL A 105 -5.54 14.37 -4.97
CA VAL A 105 -4.67 15.25 -4.17
C VAL A 105 -3.69 15.94 -5.11
N ASP A 106 -3.83 17.26 -5.24
CA ASP A 106 -2.98 18.07 -6.13
C ASP A 106 -3.00 19.54 -5.67
N PRO A 107 -1.87 20.28 -5.72
CA PRO A 107 -1.88 21.72 -5.50
C PRO A 107 -2.70 22.51 -6.54
N PHE A 108 -2.84 21.98 -7.76
CA PHE A 108 -3.42 22.60 -8.94
C PHE A 108 -2.75 23.92 -9.36
N ASP A 109 -1.45 24.04 -9.12
CA ASP A 109 -0.64 25.22 -9.47
C ASP A 109 0.41 24.94 -10.56
N GLY A 110 0.49 23.70 -11.05
CA GLY A 110 1.46 23.28 -12.07
C GLY A 110 2.89 23.22 -11.54
N SER A 111 3.07 23.16 -10.21
CA SER A 111 4.37 22.93 -9.57
C SER A 111 4.83 21.48 -9.74
N GLY A 112 6.13 21.28 -9.57
CA GLY A 112 6.81 20.01 -9.69
C GLY A 112 8.32 20.23 -9.75
N GLU A 113 9.04 19.19 -10.09
CA GLU A 113 10.46 19.25 -10.36
C GLU A 113 10.76 20.08 -11.62
N PRO A 114 11.93 20.74 -11.70
CA PRO A 114 12.24 21.71 -12.76
C PRO A 114 12.10 21.19 -14.19
N PHE A 115 12.25 19.87 -14.40
CA PHE A 115 12.12 19.27 -15.71
C PHE A 115 10.67 19.28 -16.23
N SER A 116 9.69 18.99 -15.36
CA SER A 116 8.30 18.82 -15.80
C SER A 116 7.49 20.11 -15.81
N VAL A 117 7.88 21.12 -15.01
CA VAL A 117 7.18 22.42 -14.97
C VAL A 117 6.97 23.05 -16.36
N PRO A 118 7.98 23.13 -17.27
CA PRO A 118 7.77 23.63 -18.63
C PRO A 118 6.76 22.81 -19.45
N VAL A 119 6.69 21.49 -19.22
CA VAL A 119 5.73 20.60 -19.88
C VAL A 119 4.32 20.89 -19.39
N TYR A 120 4.12 21.03 -18.08
CA TYR A 120 2.83 21.37 -17.47
C TYR A 120 2.32 22.72 -17.96
N GLN A 121 3.19 23.74 -18.00
CA GLN A 121 2.85 25.07 -18.50
C GLN A 121 2.45 25.07 -19.99
N ARG A 122 3.17 24.29 -20.81
CA ARG A 122 2.83 24.13 -22.22
C ARG A 122 1.47 23.47 -22.38
N MET A 123 1.21 22.37 -21.68
CA MET A 123 -0.09 21.68 -21.72
C MET A 123 -1.24 22.59 -21.26
N LEU A 124 -1.04 23.37 -20.20
CA LEU A 124 -2.02 24.36 -19.75
C LEU A 124 -2.28 25.44 -20.81
N THR A 125 -1.23 25.95 -21.45
CA THR A 125 -1.36 26.95 -22.52
C THR A 125 -2.12 26.38 -23.72
N GLU A 126 -1.80 25.15 -24.14
CA GLU A 126 -2.47 24.44 -25.24
C GLU A 126 -3.94 24.11 -24.92
N ALA A 127 -4.27 23.94 -23.63
CA ALA A 127 -5.64 23.78 -23.14
C ALA A 127 -6.42 25.11 -23.02
N GLY A 128 -5.83 26.24 -23.41
CA GLY A 128 -6.46 27.56 -23.38
C GLY A 128 -6.08 28.44 -22.17
N GLY A 129 -5.09 28.02 -21.38
CA GLY A 129 -4.63 28.74 -20.18
C GLY A 129 -5.60 28.62 -19.00
N GLY A 130 -5.51 29.53 -18.03
CA GLY A 130 -6.41 29.59 -16.88
C GLY A 130 -6.00 28.69 -15.71
N SER A 131 -6.96 28.32 -14.87
CA SER A 131 -6.73 27.53 -13.66
C SER A 131 -6.73 26.03 -13.97
N LEU A 132 -5.68 25.31 -13.54
CA LEU A 132 -5.66 23.84 -13.62
C LEU A 132 -6.82 23.21 -12.84
N ARG A 133 -7.20 23.82 -11.71
CA ARG A 133 -8.32 23.34 -10.90
C ARG A 133 -9.65 23.43 -11.64
N GLU A 134 -9.88 24.51 -12.37
CA GLU A 134 -11.10 24.69 -13.17
C GLU A 134 -11.16 23.68 -14.32
N HIS A 135 -10.05 23.47 -15.02
CA HIS A 135 -9.94 22.41 -16.04
C HIS A 135 -10.24 21.03 -15.48
N PHE A 136 -9.66 20.69 -14.33
CA PHE A 136 -9.93 19.44 -13.64
C PHE A 136 -11.42 19.27 -13.33
N GLU A 137 -12.03 20.24 -12.66
CA GLU A 137 -13.44 20.16 -12.26
C GLU A 137 -14.38 20.09 -13.47
N GLU A 138 -14.09 20.85 -14.52
CA GLU A 138 -14.83 20.83 -15.78
C GLU A 138 -14.76 19.45 -16.45
N ASN A 139 -13.57 18.85 -16.52
CA ASN A 139 -13.37 17.53 -17.07
C ASN A 139 -14.12 16.45 -16.28
N ILE A 140 -14.04 16.48 -14.94
CA ILE A 140 -14.77 15.56 -14.06
C ILE A 140 -16.29 15.73 -14.22
N ARG A 141 -16.78 16.96 -14.31
CA ARG A 141 -18.21 17.27 -14.49
C ARG A 141 -18.71 16.80 -15.85
N THR A 142 -17.97 17.07 -16.91
CA THR A 142 -18.31 16.68 -18.28
C THR A 142 -18.27 15.16 -18.46
N ALA A 143 -17.39 14.45 -17.75
CA ALA A 143 -17.41 12.99 -17.67
C ALA A 143 -18.57 12.42 -16.81
N GLY A 144 -19.35 13.27 -16.15
CA GLY A 144 -20.43 12.87 -15.25
C GLY A 144 -19.93 12.14 -13.99
N LEU A 145 -18.78 12.57 -13.46
CA LEU A 145 -18.07 11.93 -12.35
C LEU A 145 -17.99 12.78 -11.07
N ALA A 146 -18.68 13.92 -11.00
CA ALA A 146 -18.63 14.83 -9.84
C ALA A 146 -18.92 14.15 -8.49
N ASN A 147 -19.87 13.20 -8.45
CA ASN A 147 -20.21 12.46 -7.22
C ASN A 147 -19.22 11.34 -6.86
N TRP A 148 -18.27 11.04 -7.74
CA TRP A 148 -17.32 9.92 -7.63
C TRP A 148 -15.90 10.38 -7.28
N VAL A 149 -15.69 11.69 -7.27
CA VAL A 149 -14.40 12.32 -6.99
C VAL A 149 -14.55 13.23 -5.77
N GLU A 150 -13.54 13.24 -4.92
CA GLU A 150 -13.35 14.23 -3.89
C GLU A 150 -11.99 14.89 -4.12
N VAL A 151 -11.94 16.20 -4.06
CA VAL A 151 -10.71 16.92 -4.43
C VAL A 151 -10.09 17.58 -3.21
N HIS A 152 -8.82 17.31 -3.02
CA HIS A 152 -7.98 17.79 -1.92
C HIS A 152 -6.95 18.73 -2.51
N GLN A 153 -7.26 20.03 -2.54
CA GLN A 153 -6.34 21.02 -3.09
C GLN A 153 -5.21 21.29 -2.08
N GLY A 154 -3.98 21.01 -2.50
CA GLY A 154 -2.79 21.25 -1.71
C GLY A 154 -1.68 20.24 -1.99
N ARG A 155 -0.51 20.49 -1.40
CA ARG A 155 0.62 19.56 -1.46
C ARG A 155 0.25 18.26 -0.73
N ALA A 156 0.71 17.14 -1.26
CA ALA A 156 0.48 15.81 -0.66
C ALA A 156 0.93 15.74 0.81
N ALA A 157 2.05 16.37 1.16
CA ALA A 157 2.58 16.44 2.52
C ALA A 157 1.71 17.27 3.49
N GLU A 158 0.87 18.16 2.98
CA GLU A 158 -0.07 18.95 3.79
C GLU A 158 -1.41 18.21 3.95
N ALA A 159 -1.94 17.68 2.84
CA ALA A 159 -3.20 16.94 2.84
C ALA A 159 -3.16 15.72 3.78
N VAL A 160 -2.03 15.02 3.86
CA VAL A 160 -1.87 13.83 4.68
C VAL A 160 -1.97 14.09 6.20
N LYS A 161 -1.67 15.32 6.67
CA LYS A 161 -1.61 15.64 8.11
C LYS A 161 -2.94 15.44 8.83
N THR A 162 -4.03 15.54 8.09
CA THR A 162 -5.40 15.35 8.61
C THR A 162 -6.03 14.03 8.14
N TRP A 163 -5.28 13.23 7.37
CA TRP A 163 -5.75 11.99 6.81
C TRP A 163 -5.71 10.87 7.86
N THR A 164 -6.83 10.19 8.06
CA THR A 164 -6.93 9.08 9.03
C THR A 164 -7.49 7.80 8.42
N THR A 165 -7.89 7.85 7.15
CA THR A 165 -8.70 6.80 6.52
C THR A 165 -7.80 5.76 5.82
N PRO A 166 -7.92 4.46 6.15
CA PRO A 166 -7.15 3.43 5.45
C PRO A 166 -7.51 3.32 3.96
N LEU A 167 -6.51 3.10 3.10
CA LEU A 167 -6.63 3.09 1.64
C LEU A 167 -6.70 1.68 1.08
N ASP A 168 -7.51 1.48 0.05
CA ASP A 168 -7.57 0.24 -0.73
C ASP A 168 -6.70 0.33 -1.99
N LEU A 169 -6.49 1.54 -2.51
CA LEU A 169 -5.58 1.82 -3.61
C LEU A 169 -4.95 3.20 -3.44
N ILE A 170 -3.66 3.31 -3.74
CA ILE A 170 -2.97 4.59 -3.89
C ILE A 170 -2.17 4.64 -5.19
N CYS A 171 -2.26 5.76 -5.90
CA CYS A 171 -1.47 6.07 -7.09
C CYS A 171 -0.53 7.24 -6.84
N PHE A 172 0.77 7.02 -7.07
CA PHE A 172 1.81 8.05 -7.06
C PHE A 172 2.14 8.46 -8.51
N ASP A 173 1.68 9.65 -8.93
CA ASP A 173 1.88 10.21 -10.28
C ASP A 173 2.15 11.73 -10.24
N ALA A 174 2.89 12.18 -9.22
CA ALA A 174 3.25 13.58 -9.02
C ALA A 174 4.73 13.84 -9.38
N ASP A 175 5.41 14.66 -8.57
CA ASP A 175 6.84 15.00 -8.68
C ASP A 175 7.69 13.74 -8.84
N GLN A 176 8.56 13.73 -9.86
CA GLN A 176 9.40 12.57 -10.22
C GLN A 176 10.82 12.64 -9.65
N SER A 177 11.15 13.70 -8.89
CA SER A 177 12.41 13.78 -8.17
C SER A 177 12.45 12.73 -7.04
N ARG A 178 13.64 12.21 -6.74
CA ARG A 178 13.82 11.24 -5.65
C ARG A 178 13.27 11.74 -4.31
N ALA A 179 13.46 13.02 -4.01
CA ALA A 179 12.97 13.62 -2.77
C ALA A 179 11.44 13.72 -2.74
N GLY A 180 10.81 14.20 -3.82
CA GLY A 180 9.35 14.33 -3.91
C GLY A 180 8.64 12.98 -3.86
N VAL A 181 9.13 12.00 -4.62
CA VAL A 181 8.61 10.63 -4.61
C VAL A 181 8.75 9.99 -3.22
N ARG A 182 9.92 10.13 -2.58
CA ARG A 182 10.16 9.58 -1.24
C ARG A 182 9.24 10.22 -0.19
N GLU A 183 9.13 11.54 -0.18
CA GLU A 183 8.25 12.27 0.74
C GLU A 183 6.79 11.85 0.58
N ALA A 184 6.30 11.72 -0.66
CA ALA A 184 4.94 11.25 -0.91
C ALA A 184 4.74 9.82 -0.41
N TYR A 185 5.67 8.91 -0.70
CA TYR A 185 5.59 7.52 -0.28
C TYR A 185 5.59 7.36 1.24
N ASP A 186 6.56 7.95 1.93
CA ASP A 186 6.70 7.83 3.39
C ASP A 186 5.46 8.34 4.13
N ASN A 187 4.86 9.42 3.62
CA ASN A 187 3.67 10.00 4.22
C ASN A 187 2.41 9.18 3.96
N TRP A 188 2.22 8.63 2.75
CA TRP A 188 0.95 8.04 2.35
C TRP A 188 0.89 6.51 2.33
N ALA A 189 2.00 5.83 2.05
CA ALA A 189 2.05 4.37 2.03
C ALA A 189 1.66 3.68 3.36
N PRO A 190 1.87 4.30 4.55
CA PRO A 190 1.39 3.74 5.82
C PRO A 190 -0.13 3.53 5.86
N PHE A 191 -0.92 4.36 5.17
CA PHE A 191 -2.39 4.23 5.15
C PHE A 191 -2.89 3.12 4.24
N LEU A 192 -2.08 2.62 3.31
CA LEU A 192 -2.47 1.52 2.43
C LEU A 192 -2.70 0.25 3.25
N LYS A 193 -3.87 -0.37 3.11
CA LYS A 193 -4.20 -1.61 3.83
C LYS A 193 -3.34 -2.79 3.36
N PRO A 194 -3.08 -3.79 4.22
CA PRO A 194 -2.82 -5.16 3.79
C PRO A 194 -3.68 -5.58 2.60
N GLY A 195 -3.06 -6.08 1.52
CA GLY A 195 -3.74 -6.49 0.27
C GLY A 195 -4.16 -5.33 -0.65
N GLY A 196 -4.02 -4.08 -0.20
CA GLY A 196 -4.28 -2.88 -0.99
C GLY A 196 -3.30 -2.74 -2.16
N ILE A 197 -3.68 -1.95 -3.16
CA ILE A 197 -2.91 -1.79 -4.39
C ILE A 197 -2.08 -0.50 -4.33
N VAL A 198 -0.78 -0.60 -4.60
CA VAL A 198 0.07 0.58 -4.89
C VAL A 198 0.32 0.64 -6.39
N ILE A 199 0.23 1.85 -6.93
CA ILE A 199 0.58 2.18 -8.30
C ILE A 199 1.64 3.29 -8.26
N VAL A 200 2.77 3.08 -8.93
CA VAL A 200 3.85 4.07 -9.07
C VAL A 200 4.07 4.30 -10.56
N HIS A 201 3.75 5.50 -11.03
CA HIS A 201 3.89 5.88 -12.44
C HIS A 201 5.33 6.31 -12.77
N ASN A 202 5.75 6.24 -14.04
CA ASN A 202 7.13 6.58 -14.49
C ASN A 202 8.27 5.85 -13.74
N SER A 203 8.07 4.58 -13.45
CA SER A 203 9.00 3.71 -12.69
C SER A 203 9.85 2.78 -13.56
N ALA A 204 9.71 2.84 -14.90
CA ALA A 204 10.50 2.00 -15.81
C ALA A 204 11.97 2.44 -15.91
N MET A 205 12.79 1.58 -16.52
CA MET A 205 14.18 1.92 -16.84
C MET A 205 14.25 3.02 -17.91
N GLY A 206 15.32 3.81 -17.88
CA GLY A 206 15.64 4.78 -18.94
C GLY A 206 15.22 6.23 -18.66
N HIS A 207 14.63 6.52 -17.50
CA HIS A 207 14.46 7.89 -17.02
C HIS A 207 15.81 8.50 -16.61
N ARG A 208 15.93 9.83 -16.76
CA ARG A 208 17.13 10.56 -16.36
C ARG A 208 17.27 10.56 -14.84
N PRO A 209 18.49 10.71 -14.28
CA PRO A 209 18.69 10.73 -12.82
C PRO A 209 17.84 11.77 -12.08
N GLU A 210 17.46 12.86 -12.74
CA GLU A 210 16.60 13.90 -12.16
C GLU A 210 15.11 13.49 -12.06
N GLN A 211 14.72 12.38 -12.71
CA GLN A 211 13.35 11.89 -12.83
C GLN A 211 13.21 10.39 -12.54
N ASP A 212 14.25 9.76 -12.02
CA ASP A 212 14.24 8.32 -11.72
C ASP A 212 13.72 8.01 -10.31
N GLY A 213 13.13 8.99 -9.62
CA GLY A 213 12.63 8.86 -8.26
C GLY A 213 11.67 7.69 -8.08
N SER A 214 10.71 7.56 -8.99
CA SER A 214 9.73 6.47 -9.01
C SER A 214 10.36 5.09 -9.22
N ARG A 215 11.38 4.99 -10.07
CA ARG A 215 12.13 3.75 -10.30
C ARG A 215 12.93 3.37 -9.04
N VAL A 216 13.67 4.31 -8.47
CA VAL A 216 14.46 4.10 -7.25
C VAL A 216 13.54 3.69 -6.09
N LEU A 217 12.41 4.37 -5.91
CA LEU A 217 11.42 4.00 -4.91
C LEU A 217 10.94 2.55 -5.09
N VAL A 218 10.61 2.16 -6.32
CA VAL A 218 10.13 0.80 -6.60
C VAL A 218 11.20 -0.24 -6.27
N GLU A 219 12.46 0.01 -6.63
CA GLU A 219 13.60 -0.87 -6.34
C GLU A 219 13.88 -1.01 -4.85
N GLU A 220 13.70 0.06 -4.07
CA GLU A 220 13.99 0.09 -2.65
C GLU A 220 12.84 -0.44 -1.78
N GLU A 221 11.60 -0.03 -2.09
CA GLU A 221 10.44 -0.17 -1.20
C GLU A 221 9.35 -1.09 -1.76
N VAL A 222 9.07 -1.04 -3.07
CA VAL A 222 7.94 -1.78 -3.71
C VAL A 222 8.37 -3.18 -4.13
N ARG A 223 8.91 -3.94 -3.16
CA ARG A 223 9.45 -5.29 -3.35
C ARG A 223 9.11 -6.22 -2.18
N PRO A 224 9.25 -7.55 -2.36
CA PRO A 224 9.11 -8.49 -1.27
C PRO A 224 10.08 -8.17 -0.10
N PRO A 225 9.65 -8.35 1.16
CA PRO A 225 8.36 -8.90 1.59
C PRO A 225 7.22 -7.87 1.66
N ARG A 226 7.51 -6.57 1.49
CA ARG A 226 6.55 -5.49 1.76
C ARG A 226 5.42 -5.47 0.74
N TYR A 227 5.74 -5.90 -0.48
CA TYR A 227 4.79 -6.02 -1.57
C TYR A 227 4.91 -7.37 -2.30
N SER A 228 3.80 -7.81 -2.87
CA SER A 228 3.67 -9.01 -3.70
C SER A 228 2.94 -8.66 -5.00
N ASP A 229 2.85 -9.62 -5.94
CA ASP A 229 2.18 -9.46 -7.23
C ASP A 229 2.66 -8.23 -8.03
N THR A 230 3.93 -7.86 -7.86
CA THR A 230 4.55 -6.72 -8.54
C THR A 230 4.67 -7.01 -10.03
N ARG A 231 4.23 -6.06 -10.85
CA ARG A 231 4.41 -6.09 -12.31
C ARG A 231 4.53 -4.68 -12.87
N LEU A 232 5.27 -4.58 -13.96
CA LEU A 232 5.43 -3.36 -14.74
C LEU A 232 4.42 -3.36 -15.90
N VAL A 233 3.63 -2.31 -16.03
CA VAL A 233 2.75 -2.02 -17.17
C VAL A 233 3.28 -0.79 -17.87
N HIS A 234 3.98 -1.00 -18.98
CA HIS A 234 4.71 0.05 -19.67
C HIS A 234 5.67 0.80 -18.73
N SER A 235 5.35 2.02 -18.29
CA SER A 235 6.15 2.78 -17.32
C SER A 235 5.65 2.68 -15.87
N MET A 236 4.50 2.04 -15.65
CA MET A 236 3.79 2.05 -14.36
C MET A 236 3.96 0.72 -13.61
N THR A 237 4.52 0.77 -12.40
CA THR A 237 4.59 -0.40 -11.52
C THR A 237 3.29 -0.51 -10.72
N VAL A 238 2.72 -1.72 -10.69
CA VAL A 238 1.57 -2.05 -9.85
C VAL A 238 1.94 -3.21 -8.96
N ALA A 239 1.68 -3.08 -7.66
CA ALA A 239 1.91 -4.15 -6.69
C ALA A 239 0.81 -4.19 -5.64
N ARG A 240 0.70 -5.31 -4.92
CA ARG A 240 -0.15 -5.45 -3.74
C ARG A 240 0.69 -5.28 -2.49
N LYS A 241 0.26 -4.44 -1.56
CA LYS A 241 0.85 -4.41 -0.22
C LYS A 241 0.68 -5.79 0.38
N ALA A 242 1.78 -6.44 0.71
CA ALA A 242 1.72 -7.74 1.32
C ALA A 242 0.89 -7.62 2.60
N GLY A 243 0.03 -8.61 2.84
CA GLY A 243 -0.59 -8.68 4.15
C GLY A 243 0.49 -8.83 5.20
N THR A 244 0.37 -8.11 6.31
CA THR A 244 1.11 -8.51 7.50
C THR A 244 0.69 -9.97 7.78
N PRO A 245 1.61 -10.94 7.86
CA PRO A 245 1.27 -12.24 8.43
C PRO A 245 0.45 -12.01 9.70
N ALA A 246 -0.65 -12.76 9.88
CA ALA A 246 -1.49 -12.58 11.04
C ALA A 246 -0.59 -12.54 12.28
N PRO A 247 -0.63 -11.46 13.07
CA PRO A 247 0.31 -11.27 14.16
C PRO A 247 0.19 -12.46 15.10
N ARG A 248 1.31 -13.14 15.36
CA ARG A 248 1.31 -14.37 16.16
C ARG A 248 1.31 -14.02 17.62
N ILE A 249 0.59 -14.80 18.41
CA ILE A 249 0.77 -14.81 19.85
C ILE A 249 1.61 -16.04 20.18
N PHE A 250 2.69 -15.85 20.92
CA PHE A 250 3.60 -16.95 21.22
C PHE A 250 4.32 -16.74 22.54
N SER A 251 4.89 -17.84 23.04
CA SER A 251 5.88 -17.82 24.12
C SER A 251 7.17 -18.48 23.66
N TYR A 252 8.19 -18.45 24.52
CA TYR A 252 9.43 -19.19 24.34
C TYR A 252 9.70 -20.07 25.56
N TRP A 253 10.21 -21.27 25.32
CA TRP A 253 10.64 -22.21 26.35
C TRP A 253 11.93 -22.90 25.91
N ASP A 254 12.98 -22.78 26.73
CA ASP A 254 14.33 -23.25 26.38
C ASP A 254 14.54 -24.76 26.59
N LYS A 255 13.53 -25.48 27.11
CA LYS A 255 13.58 -26.93 27.32
C LYS A 255 12.70 -27.66 26.30
N PRO A 256 13.08 -28.88 25.88
CA PRO A 256 12.23 -29.68 25.02
C PRO A 256 10.96 -30.20 25.72
N ASP A 257 10.98 -30.32 27.06
CA ASP A 257 9.82 -30.74 27.84
C ASP A 257 8.88 -29.55 28.11
N LEU A 258 7.69 -29.59 27.50
CA LEU A 258 6.63 -28.59 27.66
C LEU A 258 5.67 -28.90 28.80
N THR A 259 5.81 -30.04 29.50
CA THR A 259 4.93 -30.40 30.63
C THR A 259 4.78 -29.27 31.66
N PRO A 260 5.84 -28.51 32.03
CA PRO A 260 5.72 -27.42 33.01
C PRO A 260 4.87 -26.23 32.52
N VAL A 261 4.68 -26.08 31.21
CA VAL A 261 3.99 -24.94 30.58
C VAL A 261 2.74 -25.37 29.81
N GLN A 262 2.35 -26.65 29.89
CA GLN A 262 1.20 -27.20 29.18
C GLN A 262 -0.10 -26.49 29.55
N GLN A 263 -0.28 -26.14 30.83
CA GLN A 263 -1.48 -25.42 31.27
C GLN A 263 -1.58 -24.04 30.61
N THR A 264 -0.46 -23.33 30.44
CA THR A 264 -0.41 -22.03 29.75
C THR A 264 -0.71 -22.20 28.25
N LEU A 265 -0.14 -23.23 27.62
CA LEU A 265 -0.43 -23.58 26.23
C LEU A 265 -1.92 -23.82 26.00
N ASP A 266 -2.55 -24.63 26.85
CA ASP A 266 -3.97 -24.96 26.75
C ASP A 266 -4.86 -23.73 26.99
N ASP A 267 -4.54 -22.89 28.00
CA ASP A 267 -5.28 -21.67 28.31
C ASP A 267 -5.27 -20.70 27.12
N TRP A 268 -4.10 -20.39 26.58
CA TRP A 268 -3.97 -19.50 25.43
C TRP A 268 -4.62 -20.06 24.17
N GLN A 269 -4.45 -21.35 23.87
CA GLN A 269 -5.05 -21.98 22.69
C GLN A 269 -6.57 -22.02 22.74
N SER A 270 -7.18 -22.03 23.94
CA SER A 270 -8.64 -21.93 24.08
C SER A 270 -9.21 -20.60 23.54
N HIS A 271 -8.40 -19.54 23.52
CA HIS A 271 -8.77 -18.21 23.02
C HIS A 271 -8.14 -17.86 21.66
N PHE A 272 -6.95 -18.41 21.39
CA PHE A 272 -6.09 -18.14 20.24
C PHE A 272 -5.51 -19.46 19.70
N PRO A 273 -6.22 -20.17 18.81
CA PRO A 273 -5.85 -21.51 18.37
C PRO A 273 -4.45 -21.64 17.75
N ASP A 274 -3.92 -20.55 17.18
CA ASP A 274 -2.59 -20.51 16.57
C ASP A 274 -1.45 -20.20 17.57
N PHE A 275 -1.77 -20.06 18.87
CA PHE A 275 -0.77 -19.82 19.91
C PHE A 275 0.24 -20.98 19.97
N THR A 276 1.52 -20.63 19.99
CA THR A 276 2.63 -21.58 19.94
C THR A 276 3.70 -21.22 20.96
N ILE A 277 4.32 -22.23 21.59
CA ILE A 277 5.54 -22.05 22.38
C ILE A 277 6.73 -22.46 21.52
N PHE A 278 7.58 -21.51 21.19
CA PHE A 278 8.80 -21.74 20.42
C PHE A 278 9.93 -22.23 21.32
N GLY A 279 10.84 -23.01 20.74
CA GLY A 279 12.07 -23.46 21.40
C GLY A 279 13.33 -22.94 20.71
N ASP A 280 14.49 -23.37 21.20
CA ASP A 280 15.78 -23.07 20.58
C ASP A 280 15.81 -23.33 19.05
N PRO A 281 15.32 -24.48 18.52
CA PRO A 281 15.38 -24.75 17.09
C PRO A 281 14.62 -23.75 16.21
N ASP A 282 13.68 -23.00 16.78
CA ASP A 282 12.92 -21.97 16.07
C ASP A 282 13.65 -20.62 16.04
N VAL A 283 14.49 -20.35 17.05
CA VAL A 283 15.26 -19.11 17.21
C VAL A 283 16.60 -19.17 16.47
N GLU A 284 17.23 -20.33 16.48
CA GLU A 284 18.56 -20.55 15.90
C GLU A 284 18.69 -20.13 14.43
N PRO A 285 17.73 -20.45 13.52
CA PRO A 285 17.79 -20.00 12.13
C PRO A 285 17.68 -18.47 11.98
N ILE A 286 16.99 -17.80 12.91
CA ILE A 286 16.86 -16.34 12.90
C ILE A 286 18.22 -15.71 13.22
N ILE A 287 18.94 -16.29 14.18
CA ILE A 287 20.30 -15.84 14.54
C ILE A 287 21.27 -16.10 13.39
N GLU A 288 21.20 -17.26 12.73
CA GLU A 288 22.07 -17.56 11.58
C GLU A 288 21.85 -16.59 10.42
N GLU A 289 20.61 -16.18 10.17
CA GLU A 289 20.27 -15.20 9.13
C GLU A 289 20.72 -13.78 9.50
N CYS A 290 20.45 -13.33 10.73
CA CYS A 290 20.61 -11.93 11.11
C CYS A 290 21.96 -11.62 11.80
N PHE A 291 22.49 -12.57 12.57
CA PHE A 291 23.65 -12.41 13.44
C PHE A 291 24.50 -13.69 13.49
N PRO A 292 25.00 -14.20 12.35
CA PRO A 292 25.66 -15.51 12.27
C PRO A 292 26.84 -15.65 13.26
N GLN A 293 27.52 -14.56 13.57
CA GLN A 293 28.63 -14.52 14.54
C GLN A 293 28.22 -14.81 16.00
N HIS A 294 26.93 -14.75 16.34
CA HIS A 294 26.41 -14.94 17.70
C HIS A 294 25.69 -16.29 17.89
N ARG A 295 25.65 -17.13 16.87
CA ARG A 295 24.96 -18.43 16.89
C ARG A 295 25.46 -19.37 18.00
N GLU A 296 26.77 -19.49 18.14
CA GLU A 296 27.39 -20.33 19.17
C GLU A 296 27.15 -19.75 20.57
N LEU A 297 27.24 -18.42 20.70
CA LEU A 297 27.03 -17.72 21.97
C LEU A 297 25.63 -17.95 22.52
N PHE A 298 24.59 -17.94 21.66
CA PHE A 298 23.20 -18.20 22.07
C PHE A 298 23.04 -19.58 22.73
N GLY A 299 23.67 -20.61 22.18
CA GLY A 299 23.64 -21.97 22.73
C GLY A 299 24.35 -22.10 24.09
N GLN A 300 25.30 -21.20 24.38
CA GLN A 300 26.05 -21.19 25.64
C GLN A 300 25.30 -20.48 26.78
N ILE A 301 24.22 -19.74 26.51
CA ILE A 301 23.46 -19.02 27.53
C ILE A 301 22.79 -20.02 28.48
N GLN A 302 23.25 -20.02 29.74
CA GLN A 302 22.70 -20.88 30.81
C GLN A 302 21.64 -20.20 31.67
N ILE A 303 21.47 -18.88 31.54
CA ILE A 303 20.50 -18.09 32.31
C ILE A 303 19.19 -18.03 31.50
N PRO A 304 18.11 -18.70 31.94
CA PRO A 304 16.88 -18.81 31.15
C PRO A 304 16.25 -17.46 30.81
N THR A 305 16.28 -16.50 31.73
CA THR A 305 15.72 -15.16 31.52
C THR A 305 16.47 -14.42 30.42
N CYS A 306 17.81 -14.38 30.48
CA CYS A 306 18.62 -13.75 29.43
C CYS A 306 18.40 -14.39 28.06
N LYS A 307 18.20 -15.72 28.01
CA LYS A 307 17.94 -16.43 26.76
C LYS A 307 16.55 -16.09 26.21
N SER A 308 15.55 -16.02 27.09
CA SER A 308 14.18 -15.64 26.75
C SER A 308 14.08 -14.20 26.25
N ASP A 309 14.83 -13.26 26.85
CA ASP A 309 14.90 -11.87 26.41
C ASP A 309 15.38 -11.75 24.94
N LEU A 310 16.39 -12.53 24.56
CA LEU A 310 16.87 -12.59 23.18
C LEU A 310 15.87 -13.27 22.24
N ALA A 311 15.32 -14.40 22.66
CA ALA A 311 14.34 -15.16 21.87
C ALA A 311 13.10 -14.31 21.58
N LEU A 312 12.58 -13.58 22.57
CA LEU A 312 11.48 -12.64 22.45
C LEU A 312 11.73 -11.64 21.32
N LEU A 313 12.88 -10.96 21.33
CA LEU A 313 13.19 -9.91 20.35
C LEU A 313 13.30 -10.50 18.94
N LEU A 314 13.97 -11.65 18.80
CA LEU A 314 14.17 -12.33 17.52
C LEU A 314 12.87 -12.88 16.94
N LEU A 315 12.01 -13.48 17.79
CA LEU A 315 10.73 -14.02 17.38
C LEU A 315 9.73 -12.91 17.05
N LEU A 316 9.71 -11.80 17.81
CA LEU A 316 8.90 -10.62 17.46
C LEU A 316 9.37 -10.00 16.14
N TYR A 317 10.69 -9.90 15.94
CA TYR A 317 11.26 -9.48 14.66
C TYR A 317 10.83 -10.40 13.51
N ARG A 318 10.83 -11.73 13.71
CA ARG A 318 10.49 -12.68 12.65
C ARG A 318 9.00 -12.75 12.35
N HIS A 319 8.18 -12.87 13.39
CA HIS A 319 6.77 -13.25 13.29
C HIS A 319 5.81 -12.11 13.55
N GLY A 320 6.26 -11.04 14.22
CA GLY A 320 5.37 -10.03 14.77
C GLY A 320 4.33 -10.59 15.74
N GLY A 321 3.42 -9.73 16.17
CA GLY A 321 2.39 -10.00 17.16
C GLY A 321 2.88 -9.79 18.58
N LEU A 322 2.57 -10.71 19.48
CA LEU A 322 2.71 -10.58 20.93
C LEU A 322 3.53 -11.75 21.48
N TYR A 323 4.58 -11.42 22.22
CA TYR A 323 5.24 -12.37 23.11
C TYR A 323 4.53 -12.37 24.47
N VAL A 324 4.34 -13.56 25.02
CA VAL A 324 3.79 -13.78 26.36
C VAL A 324 4.74 -14.66 27.15
N ASP A 325 5.02 -14.33 28.41
CA ASP A 325 5.76 -15.24 29.28
C ASP A 325 4.94 -16.51 29.60
N CYS A 326 5.62 -17.65 29.69
CA CYS A 326 4.98 -18.96 29.93
C CYS A 326 4.24 -19.09 31.29
N HIS A 327 4.20 -18.05 32.13
CA HIS A 327 3.47 -18.00 33.39
C HIS A 327 2.32 -16.95 33.40
N CYS A 328 2.05 -16.31 32.26
CA CYS A 328 0.99 -15.33 32.09
C CYS A 328 -0.25 -15.99 31.46
N GLY A 329 -1.40 -15.90 32.12
CA GLY A 329 -2.69 -16.33 31.58
C GLY A 329 -3.43 -15.23 30.82
N VAL A 330 -4.49 -15.61 30.10
CA VAL A 330 -5.30 -14.66 29.34
C VAL A 330 -6.28 -13.93 30.26
N ARG A 331 -6.25 -12.59 30.25
CA ARG A 331 -7.18 -11.77 31.05
C ARG A 331 -8.34 -11.20 30.23
N ASP A 332 -8.03 -10.69 29.04
CA ASP A 332 -8.99 -10.06 28.13
C ASP A 332 -8.62 -10.40 26.67
N PRO A 333 -9.21 -11.47 26.10
CA PRO A 333 -8.94 -11.89 24.74
C PRO A 333 -9.37 -10.84 23.71
N GLU A 334 -10.51 -10.19 23.90
CA GLU A 334 -11.05 -9.17 22.99
C GLU A 334 -10.13 -7.95 22.91
N ALA A 335 -9.72 -7.38 24.05
CA ALA A 335 -8.77 -6.27 24.08
C ALA A 335 -7.43 -6.65 23.45
N THR A 336 -6.97 -7.89 23.67
CA THR A 336 -5.75 -8.41 23.03
C THR A 336 -5.88 -8.43 21.50
N ARG A 337 -7.02 -8.88 20.96
CA ARG A 337 -7.30 -8.85 19.51
C ARG A 337 -7.36 -7.42 18.96
N GLU A 338 -7.96 -6.48 19.70
CA GLU A 338 -8.01 -5.08 19.31
C GLU A 338 -6.61 -4.44 19.21
N VAL A 339 -5.73 -4.73 20.18
CA VAL A 339 -4.34 -4.24 20.16
C VAL A 339 -3.56 -4.88 19.01
N LEU A 340 -3.69 -6.20 18.81
CA LEU A 340 -3.08 -6.89 17.66
C LEU A 340 -3.54 -6.32 16.33
N ALA A 341 -4.84 -6.04 16.17
CA ALA A 341 -5.37 -5.39 14.96
C ALA A 341 -4.82 -3.98 14.76
N SER A 342 -4.49 -3.27 15.84
CA SER A 342 -3.88 -1.95 15.76
C SER A 342 -2.44 -1.95 15.26
N LEU A 343 -1.79 -3.13 15.19
CA LEU A 343 -0.51 -3.28 14.49
C LEU A 343 -0.63 -2.97 13.00
N ASP A 344 -1.80 -2.83 12.39
CA ASP A 344 -1.91 -2.29 11.02
C ASP A 344 -1.64 -0.78 10.94
N ARG A 345 -1.60 -0.09 12.08
CA ARG A 345 -1.24 1.34 12.17
C ARG A 345 0.12 1.59 12.83
N TRP A 346 0.50 0.77 13.80
CA TRP A 346 1.71 0.95 14.59
C TRP A 346 2.73 -0.15 14.33
N GLU A 347 4.02 0.20 14.28
CA GLU A 347 5.10 -0.77 14.11
C GLU A 347 5.45 -1.49 15.41
N LEU A 348 5.35 -0.78 16.53
CA LEU A 348 5.64 -1.26 17.87
C LEU A 348 4.65 -0.62 18.86
N ILE A 349 4.09 -1.42 19.77
CA ILE A 349 3.24 -0.98 20.86
C ILE A 349 3.84 -1.49 22.16
N LEU A 350 4.02 -0.59 23.12
CA LEU A 350 4.64 -0.84 24.41
C LEU A 350 3.63 -0.56 25.51
N TYR A 351 3.35 -1.55 26.35
CA TYR A 351 2.62 -1.34 27.60
C TYR A 351 3.58 -1.37 28.79
N ASP A 352 3.66 -0.25 29.50
CA ASP A 352 4.51 -0.05 30.68
C ASP A 352 3.64 0.51 31.83
N LYS A 353 4.09 0.37 33.07
CA LYS A 353 3.41 0.79 34.30
C LYS A 353 3.11 2.29 34.36
N ASN A 354 3.84 3.11 33.60
CA ASN A 354 3.71 4.56 33.58
C ASN A 354 2.91 5.07 32.37
N ARG A 355 1.66 5.49 32.61
CA ARG A 355 0.84 6.20 31.60
C ARG A 355 1.48 7.55 31.27
N ARG A 356 1.64 7.83 29.97
CA ARG A 356 2.15 9.12 29.45
C ARG A 356 1.31 9.53 28.24
N GLU A 357 1.15 10.85 28.08
CA GLU A 357 0.40 11.44 26.96
C GLU A 357 1.33 12.00 25.85
N ALA A 358 2.64 12.07 26.10
CA ALA A 358 3.66 12.52 25.16
C ALA A 358 4.63 11.38 24.78
N PRO A 359 5.21 11.40 23.56
CA PRO A 359 6.23 10.42 23.14
C PRO A 359 7.44 10.40 24.08
N ARG A 360 7.96 9.19 24.38
CA ARG A 360 9.19 9.04 25.17
C ARG A 360 10.42 9.30 24.32
N LEU A 361 11.47 9.81 24.94
CA LEU A 361 12.81 9.71 24.36
C LEU A 361 13.20 8.24 24.27
N ASN A 362 13.93 7.86 23.22
CA ASN A 362 14.37 6.47 23.03
C ASN A 362 15.14 5.93 24.25
N SER A 363 15.87 6.80 24.96
CA SER A 363 16.61 6.47 26.18
C SER A 363 15.76 6.12 27.40
N GLU A 364 14.45 6.38 27.36
CA GLU A 364 13.49 6.15 28.45
C GLU A 364 12.57 4.95 28.19
N ILE A 365 12.84 4.22 27.11
CA ILE A 365 12.11 3.01 26.73
C ILE A 365 12.92 1.81 27.22
N TYR A 366 12.27 0.94 27.99
CA TYR A 366 12.85 -0.31 28.49
C TYR A 366 12.07 -1.48 27.90
N PRO A 367 12.40 -1.93 26.68
CA PRO A 367 11.60 -2.92 25.95
C PRO A 367 11.46 -4.23 26.73
N LEU A 368 12.56 -4.71 27.31
CA LEU A 368 12.59 -5.99 28.04
C LEU A 368 11.70 -6.03 29.29
N ASN A 369 11.27 -4.88 29.80
CA ASN A 369 10.38 -4.79 30.97
C ASN A 369 8.93 -4.44 30.59
N SER A 370 8.60 -4.42 29.29
CA SER A 370 7.32 -3.97 28.76
C SER A 370 6.57 -5.12 28.09
N VAL A 371 5.24 -5.06 28.07
CA VAL A 371 4.46 -5.91 27.15
C VAL A 371 4.65 -5.34 25.74
N LEU A 372 5.10 -6.18 24.82
CA LEU A 372 5.55 -5.79 23.49
C LEU A 372 4.63 -6.40 22.43
N PHE A 373 4.04 -5.53 21.60
CA PHE A 373 3.45 -5.93 20.33
C PHE A 373 4.27 -5.34 19.19
N ALA A 374 4.67 -6.15 18.23
CA ALA A 374 5.50 -5.68 17.12
C ALA A 374 4.95 -6.15 15.77
N ARG A 375 5.15 -5.36 14.72
CA ARG A 375 5.03 -5.89 13.36
C ARG A 375 6.19 -6.83 13.04
N PRO A 376 5.96 -7.82 12.17
CA PRO A 376 7.07 -8.56 11.57
C PRO A 376 8.06 -7.59 10.92
N ARG A 377 9.34 -7.85 11.16
CA ARG A 377 10.50 -7.08 10.67
C ARG A 377 10.55 -5.63 11.15
N CYS A 378 9.88 -5.31 12.27
CA CYS A 378 10.11 -4.05 12.98
C CYS A 378 11.62 -3.91 13.26
N PRO A 379 12.30 -2.83 12.80
CA PRO A 379 13.75 -2.70 12.93
C PRO A 379 14.20 -2.79 14.39
N MET A 380 15.16 -3.69 14.68
CA MET A 380 15.86 -3.70 15.96
C MET A 380 17.03 -2.71 15.84
N ILE A 381 16.84 -1.50 16.34
CA ILE A 381 17.91 -0.49 16.42
C ILE A 381 18.63 -0.74 17.75
N PHE A 382 19.86 -1.25 17.66
CA PHE A 382 20.75 -1.49 18.80
C PHE A 382 21.66 -0.29 19.06
#